data_AF-A0A8K9WVI2-F1
#
_entry.id   AF-A0A8K9WVI2-F1
#
_cell.length_a   1.000
_cell.length_b   1.000
_cell.length_c   1.000
_cell.angle_alpha   90.00
_cell.angle_beta   90.00
_cell.angle_gamma   90.00
#
_symmetry.space_group_name_H-M   'P 1'
#
loop_
_entity.id
_entity.type
_entity.pdbx_description
1 polymer ?
#
loop_
_entity_poly.entity_id
_entity_poly.type
_entity_poly.pdbx_seq_one_letter_code
_entity_poly.pdbx_strand_id
1 'polypeptide(L)'
;PGNIIGSGIFISPKGVLEHAGSVGLSLIVWVCGGGICALGSMCYAELGVTIPKSGGDYSYVTEIFGGLVGFLLLWSAVLIMYPTTLAVIALTFSNYVLQPAFQNCVPPYLATRLLSTICILFLTWVNCSSVRWATRIQDVFTVAKLLALGLIIAVGLVQICRGHYDALRPSQAFEFTRDPSVGQIALAFLQASFAFSGWNFLNYVTEEVVEPRKNLPRAIYISIPLVTLVYTLTNIAYFSSMTPEELLASNAVAVTFGEKLLGVFSWVMPISVALSTFGGINGYLFTSSRLCFSGAREGHLPYLLAMIHLKNCTPIPALLVCCGATIVILCIGETHNLINYVSFINFLSYGVTIAGLLYYRWKRPNLLRPIKVSVLVPISYLVFWAVLLGFSLYSEPVVCGMGIVIMLTGVPVYFVGVHWKNKPRCVYRVVGEQQNDMLPSPYRH
;
A
#
# COMPACT_ATOMS: atom_id res chain seq x y z
N PRO A 1 9.72 -8.81 -4.47
CA PRO A 1 8.49 -9.63 -4.40
C PRO A 1 7.93 -9.77 -2.97
N GLY A 2 8.77 -10.06 -1.96
CA GLY A 2 8.31 -10.28 -0.57
C GLY A 2 7.55 -9.12 0.06
N ASN A 3 7.82 -7.86 -0.32
CA ASN A 3 7.08 -6.70 0.20
C ASN A 3 5.83 -6.35 -0.62
N ILE A 4 5.80 -6.70 -1.91
CA ILE A 4 4.66 -6.44 -2.81
C ILE A 4 3.57 -7.50 -2.61
N ILE A 5 3.97 -8.77 -2.49
CA ILE A 5 3.04 -9.86 -2.17
C ILE A 5 2.59 -9.67 -0.72
N GLY A 6 1.53 -8.89 -0.53
CA GLY A 6 0.91 -8.62 0.76
C GLY A 6 -0.37 -9.39 0.97
N SER A 7 -1.11 -9.01 2.02
CA SER A 7 -2.45 -9.54 2.30
C SER A 7 -3.53 -9.03 1.35
N GLY A 8 -3.21 -8.05 0.48
CA GLY A 8 -4.18 -7.45 -0.44
C GLY A 8 -4.81 -8.44 -1.43
N ILE A 9 -4.12 -9.52 -1.80
CA ILE A 9 -4.66 -10.59 -2.65
C ILE A 9 -5.79 -11.39 -1.99
N PHE A 10 -5.89 -11.34 -0.66
CA PHE A 10 -6.97 -12.00 0.08
C PHE A 10 -8.20 -11.10 0.22
N ILE A 11 -8.08 -9.80 -0.05
CA ILE A 11 -9.15 -8.81 0.15
C ILE A 11 -9.72 -8.35 -1.20
N SER A 12 -8.83 -7.97 -2.10
CA SER A 12 -9.16 -7.27 -3.36
C SER A 12 -9.98 -8.10 -4.36
N PRO A 13 -9.89 -9.44 -4.46
CA PRO A 13 -10.68 -10.21 -5.42
C PRO A 13 -12.19 -9.94 -5.34
N LYS A 14 -12.74 -9.79 -4.13
CA LYS A 14 -14.15 -9.47 -3.91
C LYS A 14 -14.51 -8.11 -4.50
N GLY A 15 -13.81 -7.05 -4.11
CA GLY A 15 -14.08 -5.69 -4.59
C GLY A 15 -13.82 -5.51 -6.09
N VAL A 16 -12.80 -6.19 -6.65
CA VAL A 16 -12.53 -6.18 -8.09
C VAL A 16 -13.68 -6.85 -8.85
N LEU A 17 -14.15 -8.00 -8.39
CA LEU A 17 -15.26 -8.70 -9.04
C LEU A 17 -16.57 -7.91 -8.93
N GLU A 18 -16.86 -7.34 -7.76
CA GLU A 18 -18.07 -6.55 -7.49
C GLU A 18 -18.17 -5.34 -8.43
N HIS A 19 -17.05 -4.64 -8.64
CA HIS A 19 -17.02 -3.48 -9.52
C HIS A 19 -16.87 -3.82 -11.00
N ALA A 20 -16.20 -4.93 -11.35
CA ALA A 20 -16.04 -5.35 -12.74
C ALA A 20 -17.32 -6.02 -13.31
N GLY A 21 -18.14 -6.66 -12.47
CA GLY A 21 -19.40 -7.27 -12.89
C GLY A 21 -19.29 -8.54 -13.75
N SER A 22 -18.07 -8.95 -14.14
CA SER A 22 -17.80 -10.23 -14.80
C SER A 22 -16.42 -10.79 -14.43
N VAL A 23 -16.28 -12.11 -14.53
CA VAL A 23 -15.05 -12.85 -14.21
C VAL A 23 -13.93 -12.48 -15.18
N GLY A 24 -14.24 -12.45 -16.48
CA GLY A 24 -13.31 -12.12 -17.55
C GLY A 24 -12.77 -10.70 -17.43
N LEU A 25 -13.65 -9.72 -17.15
CA LEU A 25 -13.20 -8.35 -16.94
C LEU A 25 -12.36 -8.20 -15.66
N SER A 26 -12.73 -8.89 -14.58
CA SER A 26 -11.93 -8.93 -13.34
C SER A 26 -10.49 -9.41 -13.59
N LEU A 27 -10.31 -10.49 -14.37
CA LEU A 27 -8.97 -11.00 -14.74
C LEU A 27 -8.19 -9.99 -15.60
N ILE A 28 -8.86 -9.28 -16.53
CA ILE A 28 -8.23 -8.21 -17.31
C ILE A 28 -7.74 -7.09 -16.39
N VAL A 29 -8.53 -6.68 -15.40
CA VAL A 29 -8.15 -5.66 -14.41
C VAL A 29 -6.88 -6.06 -13.65
N TRP A 30 -6.75 -7.33 -13.25
CA TRP A 30 -5.53 -7.83 -12.59
C TRP A 30 -4.29 -7.75 -13.49
N VAL A 31 -4.40 -8.19 -14.75
CA VAL A 31 -3.28 -8.16 -15.71
C VAL A 31 -2.90 -6.72 -16.06
N CYS A 32 -3.88 -5.88 -16.38
CA CYS A 32 -3.67 -4.47 -16.68
C CYS A 32 -3.11 -3.72 -15.46
N GLY A 33 -3.61 -4.01 -14.25
CA GLY A 33 -3.11 -3.44 -13.00
C GLY A 33 -1.63 -3.73 -12.78
N GLY A 34 -1.20 -4.97 -13.01
CA GLY A 34 0.22 -5.34 -13.00
C GLY A 34 1.04 -4.59 -14.05
N GLY A 35 0.51 -4.41 -15.27
CA GLY A 35 1.13 -3.60 -16.32
C GLY A 35 1.31 -2.13 -15.94
N ILE A 36 0.31 -1.51 -15.33
CA ILE A 36 0.37 -0.13 -14.84
C ILE A 36 1.40 0.00 -13.72
N CYS A 37 1.46 -0.96 -12.79
CA CYS A 37 2.50 -1.01 -11.77
C CYS A 37 3.90 -1.14 -12.39
N ALA A 38 4.06 -1.91 -13.47
CA ALA A 38 5.32 -2.00 -14.19
C ALA A 38 5.73 -0.63 -14.78
N LEU A 39 4.82 0.08 -15.45
CA LEU A 39 5.09 1.42 -15.99
C LEU A 39 5.46 2.43 -14.88
N GLY A 40 4.72 2.44 -13.77
CA GLY A 40 4.99 3.31 -12.63
C GLY A 40 6.35 3.01 -11.99
N SER A 41 6.63 1.74 -11.72
CA SER A 41 7.91 1.32 -11.12
C SER A 41 9.12 1.67 -11.98
N MET A 42 9.02 1.61 -13.31
CA MET A 42 10.10 2.02 -14.21
C MET A 42 10.40 3.52 -14.10
N CYS A 43 9.37 4.36 -13.97
CA CYS A 43 9.54 5.79 -13.72
C CYS A 43 10.23 6.05 -12.38
N TYR A 44 9.84 5.29 -11.36
CA TYR A 44 10.46 5.36 -10.04
C TYR A 44 11.91 4.89 -10.02
N ALA A 45 12.24 3.86 -10.80
CA ALA A 45 13.61 3.38 -10.91
C ALA A 45 14.56 4.47 -11.42
N GLU A 46 14.11 5.29 -12.37
CA GLU A 46 14.87 6.45 -12.84
C GLU A 46 15.03 7.52 -11.76
N LEU A 47 13.94 7.86 -11.05
CA LEU A 47 14.02 8.83 -9.95
C LEU A 47 14.95 8.35 -8.84
N GLY A 48 14.86 7.09 -8.42
CA GLY A 48 15.67 6.54 -7.33
C GLY A 48 17.17 6.52 -7.62
N VAL A 49 17.59 6.35 -8.87
CA VAL A 49 19.02 6.45 -9.23
C VAL A 49 19.48 7.86 -9.57
N THR A 50 18.54 8.77 -9.90
CA THR A 50 18.85 10.18 -10.20
C THR A 50 18.92 11.01 -8.93
N ILE A 51 18.06 10.72 -7.96
CA ILE A 51 17.98 11.36 -6.65
C ILE A 51 18.15 10.25 -5.59
N PRO A 52 19.39 9.84 -5.28
CA PRO A 52 19.66 8.74 -4.34
C PRO A 52 19.54 9.23 -2.90
N LYS A 53 18.36 9.75 -2.52
CA LYS A 53 18.02 10.17 -1.17
C LYS A 53 17.00 9.20 -0.57
N SER A 54 17.19 8.84 0.70
CA SER A 54 16.20 8.09 1.48
C SER A 54 14.93 8.92 1.70
N GLY A 55 13.76 8.26 1.72
CA GLY A 55 12.45 8.91 1.89
C GLY A 55 11.49 8.78 0.70
N GLY A 56 11.95 8.19 -0.42
CA GLY A 56 11.09 7.80 -1.54
C GLY A 56 10.32 8.98 -2.15
N ASP A 57 9.00 8.86 -2.20
CA ASP A 57 8.08 9.85 -2.78
C ASP A 57 8.31 11.27 -2.25
N TYR A 58 8.43 11.37 -0.93
CA TYR A 58 8.64 12.63 -0.22
C TYR A 58 9.93 13.33 -0.67
N SER A 59 11.04 12.60 -0.74
CA SER A 59 12.35 13.15 -1.08
C SER A 59 12.41 13.59 -2.54
N TYR A 60 11.78 12.83 -3.45
CA TYR A 60 11.73 13.19 -4.87
C TYR A 60 10.93 14.48 -5.09
N VAL A 61 9.74 14.55 -4.51
CA VAL A 61 8.85 15.71 -4.70
C VAL A 61 9.36 16.95 -4.00
N THR A 62 9.99 16.80 -2.82
CA THR A 62 10.63 17.91 -2.12
C THR A 62 11.78 18.52 -2.95
N GLU A 63 12.60 17.69 -3.60
CA GLU A 63 13.70 18.16 -4.46
C GLU A 63 13.18 18.84 -5.74
N ILE A 64 12.08 18.33 -6.32
CA ILE A 64 11.57 18.79 -7.63
C ILE A 64 10.68 20.04 -7.50
N PHE A 65 9.73 20.02 -6.55
CA PHE A 65 8.68 21.03 -6.40
C PHE A 65 8.83 21.91 -5.14
N GLY A 66 9.74 21.55 -4.22
CA GLY A 66 10.03 22.31 -3.01
C GLY A 66 9.26 21.84 -1.77
N GLY A 67 9.47 22.57 -0.67
CA GLY A 67 9.05 22.14 0.67
C GLY A 67 7.54 21.99 0.88
N LEU A 68 6.70 22.83 0.26
CA LEU A 68 5.24 22.78 0.44
C LEU A 68 4.66 21.47 -0.12
N VAL A 69 4.95 21.15 -1.38
CA VAL A 69 4.40 19.93 -2.03
C VAL A 69 4.97 18.68 -1.38
N GLY A 70 6.26 18.71 -1.00
CA GLY A 70 6.88 17.67 -0.19
C GLY A 70 6.16 17.45 1.14
N PHE A 71 5.87 18.53 1.88
CA PHE A 71 5.13 18.46 3.13
C PHE A 71 3.71 17.89 2.94
N LEU A 72 2.98 18.29 1.90
CA LEU A 72 1.63 17.76 1.65
C LEU A 72 1.63 16.25 1.45
N LEU A 73 2.60 15.70 0.72
CA LEU A 73 2.75 14.25 0.57
C LEU A 73 3.15 13.56 1.87
N LEU A 74 4.05 14.16 2.65
CA LEU A 74 4.43 13.65 3.95
C LEU A 74 3.23 13.63 4.92
N TRP A 75 2.46 14.72 4.93
CA TRP A 75 1.25 14.90 5.74
C TRP A 75 0.19 13.87 5.39
N SER A 76 -0.12 13.70 4.09
CA SER A 76 -1.08 12.68 3.64
C SER A 76 -0.57 11.26 3.90
N ALA A 77 0.73 11.02 3.75
CA ALA A 77 1.29 9.70 4.01
C ALA A 77 1.15 9.29 5.49
N VAL A 78 1.57 10.17 6.40
CA VAL A 78 1.61 9.87 7.85
C VAL A 78 0.21 9.81 8.46
N LEU A 79 -0.71 10.69 8.07
CA LEU A 79 -2.05 10.74 8.67
C LEU A 79 -3.04 9.81 7.99
N ILE A 80 -2.90 9.59 6.68
CA ILE A 80 -3.91 8.89 5.89
C ILE A 80 -3.36 7.57 5.37
N MET A 81 -2.32 7.60 4.53
CA MET A 81 -1.96 6.43 3.73
C MET A 81 -1.48 5.27 4.61
N TYR A 82 -0.54 5.53 5.53
CA TYR A 82 -0.04 4.50 6.46
C TYR A 82 -1.12 4.01 7.42
N PRO A 83 -1.83 4.89 8.16
CA PRO A 83 -2.82 4.43 9.14
C PRO A 83 -4.01 3.72 8.49
N THR A 84 -4.47 4.18 7.33
CA THR A 84 -5.58 3.52 6.62
C THR A 84 -5.18 2.13 6.13
N THR A 85 -3.98 1.99 5.56
CA THR A 85 -3.50 0.68 5.09
C THR A 85 -3.31 -0.29 6.25
N LEU A 86 -2.75 0.18 7.37
CA LEU A 86 -2.62 -0.61 8.60
C LEU A 86 -3.98 -1.07 9.13
N ALA A 87 -4.98 -0.17 9.15
CA ALA A 87 -6.34 -0.49 9.59
C ALA A 87 -6.99 -1.56 8.69
N VAL A 88 -6.90 -1.43 7.36
CA VAL A 88 -7.45 -2.42 6.42
C VAL A 88 -6.81 -3.79 6.60
N ILE A 89 -5.48 -3.86 6.77
CA ILE A 89 -4.78 -5.13 6.97
C ILE A 89 -5.16 -5.75 8.33
N ALA A 90 -5.32 -4.94 9.39
CA ALA A 90 -5.72 -5.43 10.71
C ALA A 90 -7.19 -5.93 10.75
N LEU A 91 -8.09 -5.24 10.05
CA LEU A 91 -9.47 -5.70 9.88
C LEU A 91 -9.52 -7.02 9.12
N THR A 92 -8.67 -7.17 8.11
CA THR A 92 -8.52 -8.41 7.36
C THR A 92 -8.03 -9.54 8.26
N PHE A 93 -7.01 -9.29 9.09
CA PHE A 93 -6.55 -10.26 10.09
C PHE A 93 -7.72 -10.78 10.94
N SER A 94 -8.54 -9.86 11.46
CA SER A 94 -9.62 -10.22 12.36
C SER A 94 -10.76 -10.95 11.66
N ASN A 95 -11.14 -10.54 10.45
CA ASN A 95 -12.15 -11.23 9.66
C ASN A 95 -11.72 -12.67 9.34
N TYR A 96 -10.46 -12.88 8.98
CA TYR A 96 -9.94 -14.21 8.65
C TYR A 96 -9.80 -15.13 9.88
N VAL A 97 -9.43 -14.59 11.04
CA VAL A 97 -9.34 -15.38 12.29
C VAL A 97 -10.73 -15.71 12.84
N LEU A 98 -11.71 -14.81 12.70
CA LEU A 98 -13.05 -15.02 13.21
C LEU A 98 -13.93 -15.85 12.28
N GLN A 99 -13.64 -15.89 10.97
CA GLN A 99 -14.47 -16.63 9.98
C GLN A 99 -14.73 -18.09 10.38
N PRO A 100 -13.74 -18.90 10.82
CA PRO A 100 -13.99 -20.29 11.21
C PRO A 100 -14.89 -20.43 12.44
N ALA A 101 -14.92 -19.43 13.33
CA ALA A 101 -15.80 -19.42 14.50
C ALA A 101 -17.24 -18.96 14.15
N PHE A 102 -17.40 -18.21 13.06
CA PHE A 102 -18.67 -17.65 12.59
C PHE A 102 -18.97 -18.06 11.14
N GLN A 103 -18.97 -19.37 10.86
CA GLN A 103 -19.06 -19.89 9.47
C GLN A 103 -20.28 -19.38 8.69
N ASN A 104 -21.44 -19.27 9.34
CA ASN A 104 -22.71 -18.90 8.69
C ASN A 104 -23.19 -17.49 9.07
N CYS A 105 -22.40 -16.73 9.83
CA CYS A 105 -22.81 -15.45 10.39
C CYS A 105 -21.74 -14.39 10.13
N VAL A 106 -22.16 -13.14 9.99
CA VAL A 106 -21.20 -12.03 9.95
C VAL A 106 -20.60 -11.85 11.35
N PRO A 107 -19.27 -11.83 11.51
CA PRO A 107 -18.66 -11.66 12.82
C PRO A 107 -19.07 -10.30 13.42
N PRO A 108 -19.32 -10.22 14.74
CA PRO A 108 -19.76 -8.99 15.38
C PRO A 108 -18.78 -7.84 15.14
N TYR A 109 -19.32 -6.67 14.79
CA TYR A 109 -18.54 -5.47 14.48
C TYR A 109 -17.56 -5.05 15.59
N LEU A 110 -17.97 -5.19 16.85
CA LEU A 110 -17.10 -4.88 17.98
C LEU A 110 -15.95 -5.90 18.12
N ALA A 111 -16.22 -7.18 17.86
CA ALA A 111 -15.22 -8.24 17.99
C ALA A 111 -14.10 -8.10 16.95
N THR A 112 -14.44 -7.80 15.69
CA THR A 112 -13.46 -7.61 14.62
C THR A 112 -12.53 -6.43 14.91
N ARG A 113 -13.07 -5.31 15.43
CA ARG A 113 -12.28 -4.11 15.74
C ARG A 113 -11.44 -4.24 17.00
N LEU A 114 -11.95 -4.88 18.05
CA LEU A 114 -11.16 -5.15 19.25
C LEU A 114 -9.98 -6.06 18.91
N LEU A 115 -10.20 -7.14 18.16
CA LEU A 115 -9.15 -8.05 17.75
C LEU A 115 -8.11 -7.35 16.83
N SER A 116 -8.57 -6.47 15.94
CA SER A 116 -7.69 -5.66 15.07
C SER A 116 -6.83 -4.70 15.89
N THR A 117 -7.43 -4.06 16.90
CA THR A 117 -6.74 -3.14 17.81
C THR A 117 -5.69 -3.87 18.65
N ILE A 118 -6.04 -5.04 19.19
CA ILE A 118 -5.10 -5.91 19.91
C ILE A 118 -3.92 -6.30 19.02
N CYS A 119 -4.18 -6.69 17.75
CA CYS A 119 -3.14 -7.04 16.78
C CYS A 119 -2.17 -5.88 16.53
N ILE A 120 -2.68 -4.67 16.29
CA ILE A 120 -1.86 -3.48 16.06
C ILE A 120 -1.06 -3.11 17.30
N LEU A 121 -1.68 -3.10 18.48
CA LEU A 121 -0.99 -2.78 19.73
C LEU A 121 0.14 -3.77 20.02
N PHE A 122 -0.13 -5.07 19.83
CA PHE A 122 0.87 -6.12 19.99
C PHE A 122 2.04 -5.93 19.01
N LEU A 123 1.77 -5.74 17.73
CA LEU A 123 2.83 -5.55 16.73
C LEU A 123 3.60 -4.24 16.93
N THR A 124 2.91 -3.17 17.36
CA THR A 124 3.56 -1.92 17.73
C THR A 124 4.52 -2.15 18.90
N TRP A 125 4.08 -2.88 19.94
CA TRP A 125 4.92 -3.24 21.08
C TRP A 125 6.15 -4.08 20.70
N VAL A 126 5.98 -5.07 19.81
CA VAL A 126 7.10 -5.87 19.27
C VAL A 126 8.11 -4.97 18.54
N ASN A 127 7.62 -4.06 17.69
CA ASN A 127 8.46 -3.11 16.94
C ASN A 127 9.16 -2.10 17.84
N CYS A 128 8.54 -1.66 18.94
CA CYS A 128 9.18 -0.80 19.94
C CYS A 128 10.25 -1.54 20.75
N SER A 129 10.06 -2.84 21.00
CA SER A 129 10.94 -3.64 21.86
C SER A 129 12.21 -4.08 21.14
N SER A 130 12.12 -4.60 19.91
CA SER A 130 13.32 -5.00 19.17
C SER A 130 13.08 -5.15 17.67
N VAL A 131 13.84 -4.38 16.88
CA VAL A 131 13.87 -4.48 15.42
C VAL A 131 14.28 -5.88 14.95
N ARG A 132 15.21 -6.55 15.64
CA ARG A 132 15.72 -7.87 15.25
C ARG A 132 14.67 -8.97 15.35
N TRP A 133 13.79 -8.90 16.36
CA TRP A 133 12.68 -9.83 16.49
C TRP A 133 11.64 -9.57 15.41
N ALA A 134 11.29 -8.31 15.17
CA ALA A 134 10.36 -7.92 14.12
C ALA A 134 10.83 -8.35 12.72
N THR A 135 12.12 -8.29 12.39
CA THR A 135 12.64 -8.76 11.09
C THR A 135 12.60 -10.29 10.97
N ARG A 136 13.02 -11.04 12.01
CA ARG A 136 12.95 -12.51 11.99
C ARG A 136 11.52 -13.03 11.83
N ILE A 137 10.58 -12.41 12.53
CA ILE A 137 9.15 -12.72 12.45
C ILE A 137 8.62 -12.50 11.01
N GLN A 138 9.04 -11.40 10.37
CA GLN A 138 8.65 -11.07 9.00
C GLN A 138 9.14 -12.08 7.96
N ASP A 139 10.36 -12.61 8.10
CA ASP A 139 10.91 -13.61 7.19
C ASP A 139 10.09 -14.90 7.21
N VAL A 140 9.77 -15.39 8.42
CA VAL A 140 8.91 -16.57 8.61
C VAL A 140 7.54 -16.38 7.98
N PHE A 141 6.92 -15.21 8.19
CA PHE A 141 5.61 -14.89 7.62
C PHE A 141 5.63 -14.76 6.09
N THR A 142 6.77 -14.34 5.53
CA THR A 142 6.96 -14.25 4.08
C THR A 142 7.04 -15.62 3.43
N VAL A 143 7.66 -16.61 4.08
CA VAL A 143 7.65 -17.99 3.58
C VAL A 143 6.25 -18.59 3.71
N ALA A 144 5.58 -18.40 4.84
CA ALA A 144 4.23 -18.94 5.09
C ALA A 144 3.20 -18.46 4.05
N LYS A 145 3.22 -17.17 3.68
CA LYS A 145 2.27 -16.64 2.68
C LYS A 145 2.53 -17.18 1.27
N LEU A 146 3.79 -17.40 0.90
CA LEU A 146 4.13 -17.93 -0.43
C LEU A 146 3.70 -19.39 -0.55
N LEU A 147 3.84 -20.17 0.53
CA LEU A 147 3.33 -21.54 0.59
C LEU A 147 1.80 -21.57 0.46
N ALA A 148 1.08 -20.66 1.12
CA ALA A 148 -0.37 -20.58 1.05
C ALA A 148 -0.87 -20.25 -0.37
N LEU A 149 -0.25 -19.26 -1.03
CA LEU A 149 -0.56 -18.94 -2.43
C LEU A 149 -0.21 -20.10 -3.36
N GLY A 150 0.92 -20.77 -3.13
CA GLY A 150 1.31 -21.99 -3.85
C GLY A 150 0.26 -23.10 -3.72
N LEU A 151 -0.29 -23.31 -2.51
CA LEU A 151 -1.35 -24.28 -2.27
C LEU A 151 -2.64 -23.92 -3.03
N ILE A 152 -3.07 -22.66 -2.97
CA ILE A 152 -4.28 -22.19 -3.68
C ILE A 152 -4.13 -22.43 -5.19
N ILE A 153 -2.98 -22.04 -5.76
CA ILE A 153 -2.71 -22.21 -7.19
C ILE A 153 -2.67 -23.70 -7.55
N ALA A 154 -1.98 -24.54 -6.79
CA ALA A 154 -1.88 -25.98 -7.06
C ALA A 154 -3.25 -26.66 -7.03
N VAL A 155 -4.07 -26.37 -6.02
CA VAL A 155 -5.43 -26.92 -5.90
C VAL A 155 -6.33 -26.40 -7.02
N GLY A 156 -6.24 -25.12 -7.36
CA GLY A 156 -6.98 -24.53 -8.48
C GLY A 156 -6.64 -25.17 -9.82
N LEU A 157 -5.37 -25.48 -10.07
CA LEU A 157 -4.93 -26.21 -11.26
C LEU A 157 -5.48 -27.64 -11.30
N VAL A 158 -5.51 -28.34 -10.15
CA VAL A 158 -6.13 -29.67 -10.05
C VAL A 158 -7.62 -29.60 -10.39
N GLN A 159 -8.34 -28.56 -9.96
CA GLN A 159 -9.74 -28.37 -10.30
C GLN A 159 -9.97 -28.16 -11.79
N ILE A 160 -9.12 -27.36 -12.43
CA ILE A 160 -9.15 -27.15 -13.88
C ILE A 160 -8.91 -28.47 -14.62
N CYS A 161 -7.92 -29.26 -14.19
CA CYS A 161 -7.64 -30.59 -14.75
C CYS A 161 -8.80 -31.59 -14.56
N ARG A 162 -9.64 -31.40 -13.53
CA ARG A 162 -10.85 -32.20 -13.29
C ARG A 162 -12.06 -31.74 -14.11
N GLY A 163 -11.94 -30.66 -14.87
CA GLY A 163 -13.01 -30.12 -15.71
C GLY A 163 -13.80 -28.96 -15.10
N HIS A 164 -13.49 -28.52 -13.87
CA HIS A 164 -14.18 -27.41 -13.22
C HIS A 164 -13.59 -26.07 -13.67
N TYR A 165 -13.93 -25.64 -14.88
CA TYR A 165 -13.52 -24.36 -15.45
C TYR A 165 -14.67 -23.62 -16.15
N ASP A 166 -15.92 -23.97 -15.84
CA ASP A 166 -17.10 -23.42 -16.52
C ASP A 166 -17.15 -21.88 -16.44
N ALA A 167 -16.94 -21.31 -15.25
CA ALA A 167 -16.88 -19.86 -15.03
C ALA A 167 -15.73 -19.16 -15.77
N LEU A 168 -14.71 -19.90 -16.22
CA LEU A 168 -13.58 -19.39 -16.99
C LEU A 168 -13.78 -19.53 -18.51
N ARG A 169 -14.83 -20.23 -18.96
CA ARG A 169 -15.15 -20.35 -20.38
C ARG A 169 -15.56 -18.98 -20.92
N PRO A 170 -15.09 -18.56 -22.12
CA PRO A 170 -15.42 -17.24 -22.68
C PRO A 170 -16.92 -16.93 -22.73
N SER A 171 -17.76 -17.96 -22.92
CA SER A 171 -19.23 -17.82 -22.95
C SER A 171 -19.84 -17.38 -21.61
N GLN A 172 -19.24 -17.72 -20.47
CA GLN A 172 -19.71 -17.36 -19.14
C GLN A 172 -18.83 -16.29 -18.47
N ALA A 173 -17.53 -16.28 -18.78
CA ALA A 173 -16.58 -15.36 -18.18
C ALA A 173 -16.91 -13.89 -18.50
N PHE A 174 -17.46 -13.62 -19.69
CA PHE A 174 -17.91 -12.28 -20.10
C PHE A 174 -19.42 -12.08 -19.97
N GLU A 175 -20.11 -12.97 -19.25
CA GLU A 175 -21.49 -12.74 -18.84
C GLU A 175 -21.49 -11.71 -17.71
N PHE A 176 -22.06 -10.54 -17.98
CA PHE A 176 -22.12 -9.45 -17.03
C PHE A 176 -23.37 -9.60 -16.18
N THR A 177 -23.21 -9.76 -14.87
CA THR A 177 -24.35 -9.69 -13.93
C THR A 177 -24.96 -8.27 -13.94
N ARG A 178 -24.14 -7.27 -14.26
CA ARG A 178 -24.50 -5.87 -14.47
C ARG A 178 -23.50 -5.21 -15.39
N ASP A 179 -23.96 -4.38 -16.33
CA ASP A 179 -23.08 -3.58 -17.18
C ASP A 179 -22.31 -2.55 -16.32
N PRO A 180 -20.97 -2.70 -16.19
CA PRO A 180 -20.19 -1.79 -15.36
C PRO A 180 -20.05 -0.44 -16.08
N SER A 181 -20.34 0.63 -15.36
CA SER A 181 -19.95 1.97 -15.83
C SER A 181 -18.43 2.13 -15.84
N VAL A 182 -17.90 3.05 -16.65
CA VAL A 182 -16.45 3.36 -16.66
C VAL A 182 -15.94 3.74 -15.28
N GLY A 183 -16.79 4.39 -14.47
CA GLY A 183 -16.56 4.68 -13.07
C GLY A 183 -16.31 3.46 -12.20
N GLN A 184 -17.16 2.44 -12.32
CA GLN A 184 -17.00 1.18 -11.58
C GLN A 184 -15.72 0.44 -12.01
N ILE A 185 -15.39 0.45 -13.31
CA ILE A 185 -14.12 -0.12 -13.77
C ILE A 185 -12.93 0.60 -13.12
N ALA A 186 -12.99 1.93 -12.97
CA ALA A 186 -11.95 2.68 -12.25
C ALA A 186 -11.84 2.28 -10.77
N LEU A 187 -12.96 2.06 -10.08
CA LEU A 187 -12.97 1.53 -8.71
C LEU A 187 -12.39 0.12 -8.63
N ALA A 188 -12.66 -0.74 -9.63
CA ALA A 188 -12.04 -2.06 -9.71
C ALA A 188 -10.50 -1.96 -9.82
N PHE A 189 -9.99 -1.00 -10.60
CA PHE A 189 -8.55 -0.73 -10.64
C PHE A 189 -8.00 -0.19 -9.31
N LEU A 190 -8.75 0.65 -8.57
CA LEU A 190 -8.36 1.09 -7.23
C LEU A 190 -8.24 -0.09 -6.26
N GLN A 191 -9.19 -1.03 -6.29
CA GLN A 191 -9.16 -2.25 -5.48
C GLN A 191 -7.98 -3.14 -5.88
N ALA A 192 -7.76 -3.39 -7.17
CA ALA A 192 -6.62 -4.18 -7.64
C ALA A 192 -5.28 -3.53 -7.27
N SER A 193 -5.17 -2.20 -7.37
CA SER A 193 -3.95 -1.47 -7.02
C SER A 193 -3.55 -1.62 -5.56
N PHE A 194 -4.53 -1.79 -4.65
CA PHE A 194 -4.27 -2.02 -3.25
C PHE A 194 -3.50 -3.34 -3.04
N ALA A 195 -3.84 -4.39 -3.79
CA ALA A 195 -3.10 -5.64 -3.77
C ALA A 195 -1.67 -5.51 -4.30
N PHE A 196 -1.47 -4.68 -5.33
CA PHE A 196 -0.13 -4.41 -5.86
C PHE A 196 0.67 -3.38 -5.05
N SER A 197 0.08 -2.77 -4.01
CA SER A 197 0.75 -1.73 -3.23
C SER A 197 2.08 -2.19 -2.63
N GLY A 198 3.03 -1.26 -2.51
CA GLY A 198 4.35 -1.51 -1.95
C GLY A 198 5.46 -1.77 -2.97
N TRP A 199 5.15 -1.71 -4.28
CA TRP A 199 6.17 -1.69 -5.33
C TRP A 199 7.10 -0.47 -5.22
N ASN A 200 6.63 0.63 -4.66
CA ASN A 200 7.39 1.86 -4.43
C ASN A 200 8.33 1.78 -3.21
N PHE A 201 8.19 0.81 -2.30
CA PHE A 201 8.98 0.73 -1.06
C PHE A 201 10.49 0.56 -1.27
N LEU A 202 10.92 -0.08 -2.36
CA LEU A 202 12.34 -0.18 -2.72
C LEU A 202 13.00 1.19 -2.91
N ASN A 203 12.20 2.20 -3.28
CA ASN A 203 12.68 3.58 -3.47
C ASN A 203 12.89 4.33 -2.14
N TYR A 204 12.29 3.86 -1.05
CA TYR A 204 12.50 4.43 0.29
C TYR A 204 13.83 4.00 0.93
N VAL A 205 14.42 2.92 0.41
CA VAL A 205 15.63 2.30 0.93
C VAL A 205 16.76 2.28 -0.11
N THR A 206 16.68 3.15 -1.12
CA THR A 206 17.63 3.13 -2.24
C THR A 206 19.07 3.40 -1.82
N GLU A 207 19.30 4.16 -0.75
CA GLU A 207 20.64 4.37 -0.17
C GLU A 207 21.26 3.08 0.39
N GLU A 208 20.44 2.10 0.77
CA GLU A 208 20.86 0.81 1.33
C GLU A 208 21.05 -0.28 0.26
N VAL A 209 20.60 -0.03 -0.98
CA VAL A 209 20.65 -1.01 -2.06
C VAL A 209 22.07 -1.07 -2.63
N VAL A 210 22.65 -2.27 -2.67
CA VAL A 210 23.93 -2.53 -3.34
C VAL A 210 23.76 -2.36 -4.86
N GLU A 211 24.60 -1.54 -5.49
CA GLU A 211 24.56 -1.21 -6.93
C GLU A 211 23.14 -0.87 -7.46
N PRO A 212 22.51 0.23 -7.01
CA PRO A 212 21.11 0.54 -7.32
C PRO A 212 20.88 0.71 -8.83
N ARG A 213 21.89 1.16 -9.58
CA ARG A 213 21.84 1.33 -11.04
C ARG A 213 21.52 0.04 -11.81
N LYS A 214 21.98 -1.12 -11.35
CA LYS A 214 21.76 -2.40 -12.02
C LYS A 214 20.69 -3.22 -11.32
N ASN A 215 20.69 -3.23 -9.99
CA ASN A 215 19.85 -4.12 -9.21
C ASN A 215 18.42 -3.61 -9.09
N LEU A 216 18.19 -2.28 -9.09
CA LEU A 216 16.84 -1.72 -8.97
C LEU A 216 15.97 -2.07 -10.20
N PRO A 217 16.41 -1.88 -11.47
CA PRO A 217 15.63 -2.29 -12.63
C PRO A 217 15.43 -3.80 -12.71
N ARG A 218 16.48 -4.59 -12.44
CA ARG A 218 16.41 -6.06 -12.46
C ARG A 218 15.38 -6.58 -11.46
N ALA A 219 15.37 -6.01 -10.25
CA ALA A 219 14.39 -6.35 -9.24
C ALA A 219 12.96 -6.05 -9.72
N ILE A 220 12.74 -4.93 -10.41
CA ILE A 220 11.44 -4.54 -10.95
C ILE A 220 10.98 -5.49 -12.07
N TYR A 221 11.83 -5.72 -13.08
CA TYR A 221 11.50 -6.56 -14.25
C TYR A 221 11.21 -8.02 -13.88
N ILE A 222 11.80 -8.53 -12.79
CA ILE A 222 11.55 -9.89 -12.31
C ILE A 222 10.33 -9.90 -11.39
N SER A 223 10.25 -8.95 -10.45
CA SER A 223 9.25 -9.04 -9.39
C SER A 223 7.83 -8.69 -9.83
N ILE A 224 7.62 -7.66 -10.66
CA ILE A 224 6.26 -7.24 -11.02
C ILE A 224 5.54 -8.26 -11.91
N PRO A 225 6.16 -8.80 -12.97
CA PRO A 225 5.53 -9.86 -13.76
C PRO A 225 5.25 -11.11 -12.94
N LEU A 226 6.17 -11.50 -12.04
CA LEU A 226 5.97 -12.63 -11.14
C LEU A 226 4.78 -12.43 -10.22
N VAL A 227 4.65 -11.24 -9.60
CA VAL A 227 3.50 -10.91 -8.75
C VAL A 227 2.20 -10.92 -9.55
N THR A 228 2.21 -10.33 -10.75
CA THR A 228 1.05 -10.29 -11.64
C THR A 228 0.61 -11.71 -12.01
N LEU A 229 1.56 -12.59 -12.33
CA LEU A 229 1.30 -13.99 -12.63
C LEU A 229 0.68 -14.71 -11.42
N VAL A 230 1.28 -14.58 -10.24
CA VAL A 230 0.78 -15.20 -9.00
C VAL A 230 -0.64 -14.70 -8.68
N TYR A 231 -0.89 -13.41 -8.79
CA TYR A 231 -2.21 -12.84 -8.51
C TYR A 231 -3.26 -13.28 -9.53
N THR A 232 -2.91 -13.30 -10.82
CA THR A 232 -3.82 -13.77 -11.87
C THR A 232 -4.14 -15.26 -11.67
N LEU A 233 -3.13 -16.10 -11.42
CA LEU A 233 -3.32 -17.53 -11.15
C LEU A 233 -4.13 -17.78 -9.87
N THR A 234 -3.95 -16.97 -8.83
CA THR A 234 -4.75 -17.07 -7.60
C THR A 234 -6.23 -16.76 -7.87
N ASN A 235 -6.52 -15.72 -8.66
CA ASN A 235 -7.89 -15.40 -9.04
C ASN A 235 -8.51 -16.49 -9.93
N ILE A 236 -7.75 -17.02 -10.89
CA ILE A 236 -8.18 -18.18 -11.71
C ILE A 236 -8.52 -19.37 -10.80
N ALA A 237 -7.70 -19.64 -9.78
CA ALA A 237 -7.96 -20.71 -8.81
C ALA A 237 -9.23 -20.46 -7.98
N TYR A 238 -9.52 -19.21 -7.60
CA TYR A 238 -10.79 -18.90 -6.95
C TYR A 238 -11.97 -19.15 -7.89
N PHE A 239 -11.93 -18.64 -9.13
CA PHE A 239 -13.02 -18.83 -10.09
C PHE A 239 -13.22 -20.27 -10.57
N SER A 240 -12.20 -21.13 -10.51
CA SER A 240 -12.38 -22.57 -10.78
C SER A 240 -13.02 -23.33 -9.62
N SER A 241 -13.04 -22.75 -8.42
CA SER A 241 -13.38 -23.45 -7.18
C SER A 241 -14.66 -22.96 -6.51
N MET A 242 -15.11 -21.75 -6.83
CA MET A 242 -16.34 -21.16 -6.32
C MET A 242 -17.03 -20.34 -7.41
N THR A 243 -18.35 -20.18 -7.31
CA THR A 243 -19.10 -19.32 -8.22
C THR A 243 -18.83 -17.84 -7.91
N PRO A 244 -19.06 -16.92 -8.89
CA PRO A 244 -18.93 -15.49 -8.65
C PRO A 244 -19.78 -14.99 -7.48
N GLU A 245 -21.00 -15.50 -7.33
CA GLU A 245 -21.93 -15.15 -6.26
C GLU A 245 -21.40 -15.57 -4.89
N GLU A 246 -20.85 -16.78 -4.78
CA GLU A 246 -20.24 -17.28 -3.55
C GLU A 246 -19.00 -16.46 -3.15
N LEU A 247 -18.20 -16.03 -4.13
CA LEU A 247 -17.05 -15.17 -3.88
C LEU A 247 -17.48 -13.81 -3.31
N LEU A 248 -18.54 -13.21 -3.86
CA LEU A 248 -19.10 -11.95 -3.39
C LEU A 248 -19.77 -12.07 -2.02
N ALA A 249 -20.41 -13.21 -1.71
CA ALA A 249 -21.00 -13.47 -0.40
C ALA A 249 -19.95 -13.67 0.70
N SER A 250 -18.76 -14.17 0.36
CA SER A 250 -17.71 -14.45 1.34
C SER A 250 -17.06 -13.18 1.90
N ASN A 251 -16.79 -13.16 3.21
CA ASN A 251 -15.98 -12.13 3.86
C ASN A 251 -14.48 -12.49 3.89
N ALA A 252 -14.14 -13.75 3.65
CA ALA A 252 -12.78 -14.29 3.70
C ALA A 252 -12.61 -15.35 2.60
N VAL A 253 -12.39 -14.88 1.37
CA VAL A 253 -12.40 -15.71 0.13
C VAL A 253 -11.50 -16.94 0.24
N ALA A 254 -10.30 -16.79 0.81
CA ALA A 254 -9.36 -17.91 0.94
C ALA A 254 -9.78 -18.95 1.98
N VAL A 255 -10.51 -18.55 3.03
CA VAL A 255 -11.06 -19.50 4.01
C VAL A 255 -12.18 -20.30 3.37
N THR A 256 -13.10 -19.63 2.66
CA THR A 256 -14.18 -20.31 1.92
C THR A 256 -13.63 -21.28 0.86
N PHE A 257 -12.55 -20.90 0.16
CA PHE A 257 -11.82 -21.80 -0.72
C PHE A 257 -11.30 -23.05 0.01
N GLY A 258 -10.69 -22.86 1.18
CA GLY A 258 -10.16 -23.95 2.01
C GLY A 258 -11.25 -24.87 2.53
N GLU A 259 -12.38 -24.34 3.01
CA GLU A 259 -13.51 -25.12 3.51
C GLU A 259 -14.11 -26.01 2.43
N LYS A 260 -14.20 -25.52 1.18
CA LYS A 260 -14.72 -26.31 0.06
C LYS A 260 -13.80 -27.44 -0.39
N LEU A 261 -12.51 -27.18 -0.48
CA LEU A 261 -11.59 -28.07 -1.22
C LEU A 261 -10.58 -28.82 -0.36
N LEU A 262 -10.24 -28.29 0.81
CA LEU A 262 -9.17 -28.83 1.64
C LEU A 262 -9.69 -29.72 2.78
N GLY A 263 -11.00 -29.71 3.05
CA GLY A 263 -11.62 -30.52 4.10
C GLY A 263 -10.91 -30.34 5.45
N VAL A 264 -10.19 -31.38 5.90
CA VAL A 264 -9.42 -31.38 7.16
C VAL A 264 -8.30 -30.33 7.18
N PHE A 265 -7.78 -29.91 6.02
CA PHE A 265 -6.74 -28.88 5.93
C PHE A 265 -7.30 -27.45 5.84
N SER A 266 -8.61 -27.24 6.03
CA SER A 266 -9.24 -25.91 5.98
C SER A 266 -8.64 -24.91 6.98
N TRP A 267 -8.17 -25.39 8.15
CA TRP A 267 -7.53 -24.56 9.18
C TRP A 267 -6.19 -23.95 8.75
N VAL A 268 -5.53 -24.48 7.71
CA VAL A 268 -4.28 -23.93 7.18
C VAL A 268 -4.50 -22.54 6.59
N MET A 269 -5.62 -22.33 5.90
CA MET A 269 -5.93 -21.06 5.22
C MET A 269 -6.02 -19.85 6.17
N PRO A 270 -6.87 -19.84 7.21
CA PRO A 270 -6.97 -18.70 8.12
C PRO A 270 -5.65 -18.43 8.84
N ILE A 271 -4.90 -19.45 9.23
CA ILE A 271 -3.57 -19.28 9.85
C ILE A 271 -2.59 -18.63 8.87
N SER A 272 -2.48 -19.14 7.65
CA SER A 272 -1.57 -18.58 6.66
C SER A 272 -1.89 -17.13 6.31
N VAL A 273 -3.18 -16.80 6.14
CA VAL A 273 -3.60 -15.42 5.85
C VAL A 273 -3.36 -14.52 7.06
N ALA A 274 -3.64 -14.99 8.27
CA ALA A 274 -3.32 -14.28 9.49
C ALA A 274 -1.82 -13.94 9.56
N LEU A 275 -0.94 -14.92 9.37
CA LEU A 275 0.51 -14.69 9.33
C LEU A 275 0.90 -13.68 8.23
N SER A 276 0.26 -13.73 7.06
CA SER A 276 0.49 -12.74 5.99
C SER A 276 0.08 -11.33 6.40
N THR A 277 -1.06 -11.16 7.07
CA THR A 277 -1.51 -9.85 7.55
C THR A 277 -0.61 -9.29 8.64
N PHE A 278 -0.12 -10.14 9.55
CA PHE A 278 0.88 -9.78 10.55
C PHE A 278 2.18 -9.27 9.89
N GLY A 279 2.67 -9.97 8.87
CA GLY A 279 3.84 -9.53 8.09
C GLY A 279 3.61 -8.21 7.37
N GLY A 280 2.40 -7.98 6.85
CA GLY A 280 1.98 -6.72 6.25
C GLY A 280 2.05 -5.55 7.25
N ILE A 281 1.38 -5.67 8.40
CA ILE A 281 1.39 -4.64 9.45
C ILE A 281 2.81 -4.30 9.88
N ASN A 282 3.64 -5.32 10.12
CA ASN A 282 5.04 -5.14 10.51
C ASN A 282 5.85 -4.36 9.45
N GLY A 283 5.70 -4.70 8.17
CA GLY A 283 6.38 -3.97 7.07
C GLY A 283 5.93 -2.51 6.95
N TYR A 284 4.65 -2.24 7.14
CA TYR A 284 4.12 -0.87 7.13
C TYR A 284 4.56 -0.05 8.37
N LEU A 285 4.65 -0.67 9.55
CA LEU A 285 5.21 -0.01 10.74
C LEU A 285 6.68 0.38 10.53
N PHE A 286 7.50 -0.49 9.94
CA PHE A 286 8.89 -0.16 9.62
C PHE A 286 9.01 1.02 8.65
N THR A 287 8.28 0.98 7.54
CA THR A 287 8.36 2.02 6.51
C THR A 287 7.78 3.35 6.98
N SER A 288 6.68 3.35 7.73
CA SER A 288 6.10 4.56 8.32
C SER A 288 7.08 5.29 9.25
N SER A 289 7.81 4.55 10.09
CA SER A 289 8.78 5.14 11.00
C SER A 289 9.97 5.79 10.27
N ARG A 290 10.44 5.20 9.17
CA ARG A 290 11.48 5.76 8.31
C ARG A 290 11.03 7.06 7.64
N LEU A 291 9.79 7.12 7.16
CA LEU A 291 9.25 8.34 6.56
C LEU A 291 9.14 9.46 7.60
N CYS A 292 8.63 9.16 8.80
CA CYS A 292 8.57 10.13 9.89
C CYS A 292 9.96 10.66 10.26
N PHE A 293 10.97 9.78 10.32
CA PHE A 293 12.35 10.16 10.58
C PHE A 293 12.93 11.08 9.49
N SER A 294 12.71 10.74 8.21
CA SER A 294 13.15 11.57 7.07
C SER A 294 12.49 12.95 7.08
N GLY A 295 11.18 13.01 7.33
CA GLY A 295 10.44 14.26 7.41
C GLY A 295 10.86 15.15 8.59
N ALA A 296 11.16 14.55 9.74
CA ALA A 296 11.62 15.29 10.91
C ALA A 296 13.07 15.80 10.74
N ARG A 297 13.93 15.05 10.05
CA ARG A 297 15.30 15.48 9.72
C ARG A 297 15.35 16.71 8.81
N GLU A 298 14.40 16.82 7.88
CA GLU A 298 14.25 17.96 6.98
C GLU A 298 13.50 19.16 7.63
N GLY A 299 13.14 19.08 8.92
CA GLY A 299 12.45 20.14 9.64
C GLY A 299 10.97 20.31 9.29
N HIS A 300 10.38 19.34 8.58
CA HIS A 300 8.97 19.33 8.22
C HIS A 300 8.07 18.72 9.30
N LEU A 301 8.62 17.82 10.12
CA LEU A 301 7.94 17.24 11.29
C LEU A 301 8.68 17.59 12.59
N PRO A 302 7.98 17.61 13.75
CA PRO A 302 8.62 17.82 15.04
C PRO A 302 9.80 16.86 15.29
N TYR A 303 10.89 17.37 15.86
CA TYR A 303 12.10 16.60 16.15
C TYR A 303 11.85 15.37 17.04
N LEU A 304 10.81 15.40 17.89
CA LEU A 304 10.38 14.26 18.70
C LEU A 304 10.15 12.99 17.86
N LEU A 305 9.66 13.13 16.63
CA LEU A 305 9.39 12.00 15.73
C LEU A 305 10.67 11.39 15.13
N ALA A 306 11.79 12.10 15.17
CA ALA A 306 13.10 11.58 14.80
C ALA A 306 13.83 10.87 15.96
N MET A 307 13.31 10.93 17.19
CA MET A 307 14.00 10.36 18.35
C MET A 307 14.03 8.83 18.30
N ILE A 308 15.21 8.28 18.62
CA ILE A 308 15.47 6.84 18.66
C ILE A 308 15.78 6.44 20.11
N HIS A 309 15.20 5.33 20.56
CA HIS A 309 15.47 4.80 21.89
C HIS A 309 16.90 4.27 22.02
N LEU A 310 17.65 4.72 23.04
CA LEU A 310 19.08 4.42 23.19
C LEU A 310 19.42 2.92 23.23
N LYS A 311 18.62 2.11 23.93
CA LYS A 311 18.96 0.70 24.18
C LYS A 311 18.58 -0.22 23.03
N ASN A 312 17.43 0.05 22.40
CA ASN A 312 16.83 -0.85 21.41
C ASN A 312 16.97 -0.32 19.98
N CYS A 313 17.45 0.92 19.81
CA CYS A 313 17.55 1.61 18.53
C CYS A 313 16.21 1.67 17.76
N THR A 314 15.10 1.89 18.47
CA THR A 314 13.73 1.91 17.92
C THR A 314 13.11 3.32 17.96
N PRO A 315 12.41 3.76 16.89
CA PRO A 315 11.75 5.06 16.83
C PRO A 315 10.36 5.02 17.50
N ILE A 316 10.34 4.97 18.84
CA ILE A 316 9.10 4.80 19.61
C ILE A 316 8.06 5.90 19.33
N PRO A 317 8.39 7.20 19.31
CA PRO A 317 7.38 8.25 19.12
C PRO A 317 6.67 8.17 17.76
N ALA A 318 7.42 7.88 16.68
CA ALA A 318 6.85 7.73 15.34
C ALA A 318 5.88 6.55 15.26
N LEU A 319 6.24 5.41 15.88
CA LEU A 319 5.39 4.23 15.94
C LEU A 319 4.10 4.49 16.73
N LEU A 320 4.18 5.23 17.85
CA LEU A 320 3.02 5.59 18.65
C LEU A 320 2.06 6.52 17.89
N VAL A 321 2.56 7.49 17.14
CA VAL A 321 1.71 8.36 16.31
C VAL A 321 1.01 7.57 15.21
N CYS A 322 1.73 6.69 14.51
CA CYS A 322 1.13 5.82 13.50
C CYS A 322 0.08 4.89 14.11
N CYS A 323 0.38 4.29 15.27
CA CYS A 323 -0.54 3.42 16.00
C CYS A 323 -1.81 4.17 16.42
N GLY A 324 -1.66 5.35 17.04
CA GLY A 324 -2.78 6.19 17.47
C GLY A 324 -3.67 6.62 16.31
N ALA A 325 -3.07 7.08 15.20
CA ALA A 325 -3.81 7.42 14.00
C ALA A 325 -4.55 6.20 13.42
N THR A 326 -3.94 5.01 13.45
CA THR A 326 -4.57 3.78 12.95
C THR A 326 -5.78 3.39 13.79
N ILE A 327 -5.70 3.51 15.12
CA ILE A 327 -6.83 3.21 16.02
C ILE A 327 -8.00 4.17 15.74
N VAL A 328 -7.73 5.46 15.53
CA VAL A 328 -8.78 6.43 15.17
C VAL A 328 -9.48 6.04 13.86
N ILE A 329 -8.71 5.67 12.83
CA ILE A 329 -9.29 5.25 11.54
C ILE A 329 -10.09 3.94 11.69
N LEU A 330 -9.61 2.99 12.51
CA LEU A 330 -10.32 1.75 12.83
C LEU A 330 -11.71 1.99 13.45
N CYS A 331 -11.85 3.03 14.26
CA CYS A 331 -13.13 3.37 14.89
C CYS A 331 -14.13 3.98 13.90
N ILE A 332 -13.64 4.70 12.89
CA ILE A 332 -14.48 5.50 11.97
C ILE A 332 -14.84 4.72 10.70
N GLY A 333 -13.90 3.95 10.14
CA GLY A 333 -14.00 3.46 8.77
C GLY A 333 -14.59 2.06 8.60
N GLU A 334 -15.24 1.87 7.45
CA GLU A 334 -15.54 0.55 6.87
C GLU A 334 -14.46 0.14 5.87
N THR A 335 -14.10 -1.14 5.84
CA THR A 335 -12.93 -1.66 5.10
C THR A 335 -12.91 -1.29 3.62
N HIS A 336 -14.04 -1.37 2.91
CA HIS A 336 -14.09 -1.07 1.46
C HIS A 336 -13.87 0.41 1.18
N ASN A 337 -14.56 1.28 1.91
CA ASN A 337 -14.41 2.74 1.78
C ASN A 337 -12.98 3.18 2.12
N LEU A 338 -12.35 2.53 3.11
CA LEU A 338 -10.96 2.77 3.47
C LEU A 338 -9.99 2.41 2.33
N ILE A 339 -10.25 1.33 1.58
CA ILE A 339 -9.42 0.95 0.42
C ILE A 339 -9.55 2.00 -0.69
N ASN A 340 -10.77 2.40 -1.05
CA ASN A 340 -10.97 3.42 -2.10
C ASN A 340 -10.31 4.74 -1.71
N TYR A 341 -10.45 5.15 -0.45
CA TYR A 341 -9.84 6.34 0.12
C TYR A 341 -8.31 6.33 0.03
N VAL A 342 -7.67 5.26 0.50
CA VAL A 342 -6.20 5.18 0.48
C VAL A 342 -5.64 5.02 -0.93
N SER A 343 -6.28 4.20 -1.77
CA SER A 343 -5.84 3.98 -3.15
C SER A 343 -5.94 5.27 -3.96
N PHE A 344 -7.00 6.07 -3.77
CA PHE A 344 -7.13 7.36 -4.43
C PHE A 344 -5.97 8.33 -4.09
N ILE A 345 -5.66 8.50 -2.80
CA ILE A 345 -4.57 9.37 -2.37
C ILE A 345 -3.20 8.84 -2.78
N ASN A 346 -3.01 7.51 -2.75
CA ASN A 346 -1.80 6.87 -3.26
C ASN A 346 -1.59 7.21 -4.74
N PHE A 347 -2.63 7.05 -5.58
CA PHE A 347 -2.52 7.39 -6.99
C PHE A 347 -2.29 8.88 -7.22
N LEU A 348 -2.94 9.76 -6.46
CA LEU A 348 -2.67 11.18 -6.53
C LEU A 348 -1.18 11.49 -6.25
N SER A 349 -0.61 10.83 -5.23
CA SER A 349 0.82 10.93 -4.88
C SER A 349 1.72 10.41 -6.00
N TYR A 350 1.41 9.24 -6.58
CA TYR A 350 2.17 8.65 -7.69
C TYR A 350 2.15 9.54 -8.95
N GLY A 351 0.99 10.13 -9.25
CA GLY A 351 0.83 11.06 -10.35
C GLY A 351 1.70 12.29 -10.19
N VAL A 352 1.72 12.90 -8.99
CA VAL A 352 2.58 14.06 -8.70
C VAL A 352 4.06 13.71 -8.86
N THR A 353 4.51 12.55 -8.35
CA THR A 353 5.89 12.10 -8.47
C THR A 353 6.30 11.86 -9.94
N ILE A 354 5.45 11.20 -10.73
CA ILE A 354 5.73 10.90 -12.15
C ILE A 354 5.63 12.14 -13.04
N ALA A 355 4.68 13.05 -12.76
CA ALA A 355 4.66 14.37 -13.38
C ALA A 355 5.92 15.17 -13.03
N GLY A 356 6.40 15.05 -11.79
CA GLY A 356 7.67 15.58 -11.33
C GLY A 356 8.85 15.07 -12.14
N LEU A 357 8.89 13.77 -12.49
CA LEU A 357 9.94 13.21 -13.36
C LEU A 357 9.99 13.92 -14.73
N LEU A 358 8.84 14.12 -15.37
CA LEU A 358 8.77 14.82 -16.66
C LEU A 358 9.20 16.30 -16.54
N TYR A 359 8.71 16.99 -15.51
CA TYR A 359 9.10 18.36 -15.22
C TYR A 359 10.61 18.47 -14.95
N TYR A 360 11.18 17.52 -14.20
CA TYR A 360 12.59 17.48 -13.86
C TYR A 360 13.49 17.20 -15.07
N ARG A 361 13.01 16.40 -16.03
CA ARG A 361 13.66 16.21 -17.35
C ARG A 361 13.75 17.51 -18.13
N TRP A 362 12.69 18.32 -18.11
CA TRP A 362 12.66 19.59 -18.81
C TRP A 362 13.51 20.67 -18.12
N LYS A 363 13.38 20.81 -16.80
CA LYS A 363 14.08 21.87 -16.03
C LYS A 363 15.59 21.63 -15.88
N ARG A 364 16.01 20.37 -15.74
CA ARG A 364 17.42 20.00 -15.56
C ARG A 364 17.83 18.91 -16.55
N PRO A 365 18.02 19.25 -17.85
CA PRO A 365 18.32 18.26 -18.88
C PRO A 365 19.70 17.60 -18.69
N ASN A 366 20.69 18.37 -18.22
CA ASN A 366 22.10 17.97 -18.15
C ASN A 366 22.46 17.08 -16.93
N LEU A 367 21.49 16.71 -16.10
CA LEU A 367 21.75 15.80 -14.98
C LEU A 367 22.12 14.40 -15.48
N LEU A 368 23.13 13.80 -14.85
CA LEU A 368 23.50 12.42 -15.10
C LEU A 368 22.33 11.51 -14.67
N ARG A 369 21.70 10.85 -15.64
CA ARG A 369 20.64 9.86 -15.43
C ARG A 369 21.17 8.49 -15.82
N PRO A 370 21.61 7.65 -14.85
CA PRO A 370 22.15 6.33 -15.15
C PRO A 370 21.12 5.40 -15.80
N ILE A 371 19.85 5.58 -15.47
CA ILE A 371 18.71 4.90 -16.09
C ILE A 371 17.85 5.98 -16.72
N LYS A 372 17.46 5.78 -17.98
CA LYS A 372 16.57 6.69 -18.69
C LYS A 372 15.49 5.87 -19.38
N VAL A 373 14.25 6.00 -18.91
CA VAL A 373 13.10 5.34 -19.55
C VAL A 373 12.60 6.16 -20.74
N SER A 374 11.97 5.51 -21.72
CA SER A 374 11.33 6.23 -22.82
C SER A 374 10.29 7.23 -22.28
N VAL A 375 10.19 8.41 -22.88
CA VAL A 375 9.22 9.46 -22.48
C VAL A 375 7.78 8.97 -22.61
N LEU A 376 7.53 7.97 -23.48
CA LEU A 376 6.20 7.36 -23.65
C LEU A 376 5.70 6.66 -22.38
N VAL A 377 6.59 6.12 -21.54
CA VAL A 377 6.25 5.38 -20.32
C VAL A 377 5.59 6.28 -19.25
N PRO A 378 6.19 7.40 -18.82
CA PRO A 378 5.55 8.31 -17.87
C PRO A 378 4.30 8.98 -18.47
N ILE A 379 4.26 9.27 -19.78
CA ILE A 379 3.07 9.85 -20.42
C ILE A 379 1.90 8.86 -20.40
N SER A 380 2.12 7.59 -20.78
CA SER A 380 1.05 6.59 -20.76
C SER A 380 0.52 6.34 -19.34
N TYR A 381 1.41 6.35 -18.34
CA TYR A 381 0.99 6.28 -16.94
C TYR A 381 0.13 7.48 -16.53
N LEU A 382 0.54 8.71 -16.89
CA LEU A 382 -0.22 9.92 -16.55
C LEU A 382 -1.57 10.01 -17.25
N VAL A 383 -1.68 9.52 -18.49
CA VAL A 383 -2.98 9.42 -19.19
C VAL A 383 -3.90 8.46 -18.45
N PHE A 384 -3.41 7.25 -18.11
CA PHE A 384 -4.18 6.29 -17.33
C PHE A 384 -4.58 6.87 -15.95
N TRP A 385 -3.64 7.51 -15.27
CA TRP A 385 -3.86 8.17 -13.98
C TRP A 385 -4.95 9.24 -14.04
N ALA A 386 -4.94 10.11 -15.05
CA ALA A 386 -5.93 11.17 -15.20
C ALA A 386 -7.34 10.61 -15.43
N VAL A 387 -7.44 9.59 -16.28
CA VAL A 387 -8.70 8.87 -16.54
C VAL A 387 -9.21 8.22 -15.25
N LEU A 388 -8.35 7.47 -14.55
CA LEU A 388 -8.72 6.75 -13.34
C LEU A 388 -9.18 7.70 -12.23
N LEU A 389 -8.43 8.77 -11.94
CA LEU A 389 -8.83 9.72 -10.90
C LEU A 389 -10.09 10.50 -11.28
N GLY A 390 -10.23 10.92 -12.55
CA GLY A 390 -11.41 11.63 -13.02
C GLY A 390 -12.69 10.80 -12.85
N PHE A 391 -12.66 9.54 -13.27
CA PHE A 391 -13.80 8.63 -13.11
C PHE A 391 -14.02 8.20 -11.65
N SER A 392 -12.98 8.09 -10.83
CA SER A 392 -13.12 7.79 -9.41
C SER A 392 -13.80 8.94 -8.66
N LEU A 393 -13.42 10.20 -8.94
CA LEU A 393 -14.07 11.39 -8.39
C LEU A 393 -15.54 11.51 -8.81
N TYR A 394 -15.85 11.13 -10.05
CA TYR A 394 -17.24 11.11 -10.52
C TYR A 394 -18.08 10.02 -9.80
N SER A 395 -17.48 8.86 -9.54
CA SER A 395 -18.20 7.71 -8.97
C SER A 395 -18.39 7.82 -7.46
N GLU A 396 -17.35 8.21 -6.73
CA GLU A 396 -17.37 8.35 -5.26
C GLU A 396 -16.86 9.75 -4.82
N PRO A 397 -17.60 10.83 -5.14
CA PRO A 397 -17.14 12.19 -4.91
C PRO A 397 -16.92 12.50 -3.42
N VAL A 398 -17.70 11.89 -2.53
CA VAL A 398 -17.58 12.10 -1.09
C VAL A 398 -16.29 11.48 -0.55
N VAL A 399 -16.01 10.21 -0.89
CA VAL A 399 -14.83 9.48 -0.41
C VAL A 399 -13.55 10.12 -0.96
N CYS A 400 -13.50 10.33 -2.28
CA CYS A 400 -12.33 10.95 -2.93
C CYS A 400 -12.16 12.42 -2.51
N GLY A 401 -13.25 13.18 -2.41
CA GLY A 401 -13.24 14.59 -2.01
C GLY A 401 -12.73 14.82 -0.60
N MET A 402 -13.14 13.98 0.37
CA MET A 402 -12.59 14.03 1.73
C MET A 402 -11.07 13.83 1.75
N GLY A 403 -10.53 12.99 0.87
CA GLY A 403 -9.10 12.73 0.79
C GLY A 403 -8.30 13.95 0.34
N ILE A 404 -8.85 14.68 -0.63
CA ILE A 404 -8.29 15.97 -1.09
C ILE A 404 -8.38 17.00 0.03
N VAL A 405 -9.52 17.10 0.73
CA VAL A 405 -9.69 18.05 1.84
C VAL A 405 -8.66 17.80 2.95
N ILE A 406 -8.45 16.56 3.36
CA ILE A 406 -7.47 16.24 4.41
C ILE A 406 -6.03 16.45 3.91
N MET A 407 -5.75 16.25 2.63
CA MET A 407 -4.46 16.67 2.07
C MET A 407 -4.28 18.19 2.16
N LEU A 408 -5.32 18.97 1.80
CA LEU A 408 -5.29 20.43 1.82
C LEU A 408 -5.22 21.02 3.24
N THR A 409 -5.67 20.31 4.27
CA THR A 409 -5.47 20.74 5.67
C THR A 409 -3.98 20.76 6.06
N GLY A 410 -3.11 20.10 5.29
CA GLY A 410 -1.66 20.22 5.43
C GLY A 410 -1.15 21.63 5.06
N VAL A 411 -1.83 22.38 4.21
CA VAL A 411 -1.41 23.74 3.80
C VAL A 411 -1.34 24.71 5.00
N PRO A 412 -2.41 24.92 5.79
CA PRO A 412 -2.33 25.81 6.95
C PRO A 412 -1.31 25.31 7.98
N VAL A 413 -1.21 24.00 8.18
CA VAL A 413 -0.24 23.40 9.11
C VAL A 413 1.19 23.65 8.65
N TYR A 414 1.48 23.61 7.35
CA TYR A 414 2.79 23.94 6.80
C TYR A 414 3.19 25.39 7.08
N PHE A 415 2.27 26.33 6.87
CA PHE A 415 2.55 27.75 7.11
C PHE A 415 2.80 28.05 8.59
N VAL A 416 2.01 27.44 9.49
CA VAL A 416 2.18 27.61 10.94
C VAL A 416 3.40 26.85 11.47
N GLY A 417 3.65 25.65 10.94
CA GLY A 417 4.67 24.72 11.43
C GLY A 417 6.05 24.99 10.86
N VAL A 418 6.18 25.14 9.54
CA VAL A 418 7.48 25.16 8.84
C VAL A 418 7.84 26.57 8.36
N HIS A 419 6.89 27.30 7.77
CA HIS A 419 7.17 28.63 7.23
C HIS A 419 7.36 29.69 8.32
N TRP A 420 6.65 29.56 9.44
CA TRP A 420 6.75 30.49 10.56
C TRP A 420 8.05 30.25 11.37
N LYS A 421 9.10 31.00 11.02
CA LYS A 421 10.42 30.91 11.69
C LYS A 421 10.51 31.67 13.01
N ASN A 422 9.65 32.66 13.26
CA ASN A 422 9.67 33.51 14.45
C ASN A 422 8.57 33.10 15.45
N LYS A 423 8.56 31.84 15.92
CA LYS A 423 7.54 31.39 16.87
C LYS A 423 7.84 31.92 18.29
N PRO A 424 6.81 32.23 19.09
CA PRO A 424 7.02 32.59 20.50
C PRO A 424 7.64 31.42 21.27
N ARG A 425 8.53 31.72 22.23
CA ARG A 425 9.30 30.72 23.02
C ARG A 425 8.43 29.65 23.69
N CYS A 426 7.18 29.96 24.01
CA CYS A 426 6.22 29.00 24.56
C CYS A 426 5.93 27.83 23.60
N VAL A 427 5.92 28.07 22.28
CA VAL A 427 5.65 27.04 21.27
C VAL A 427 6.86 26.12 21.09
N TYR A 428 8.08 26.66 21.09
CA TYR A 428 9.31 25.86 21.03
C TYR A 428 9.46 24.91 22.22
N ARG A 429 9.04 25.35 23.43
CA ARG A 429 9.05 24.52 24.64
C ARG A 429 8.10 23.31 24.56
N VAL A 430 6.99 23.42 23.81
CA VAL A 430 6.02 22.33 23.60
C VAL A 430 6.46 21.37 22.48
N VAL A 431 7.10 21.89 21.43
CA VAL A 431 7.54 21.10 20.27
C VAL A 431 8.88 20.38 20.53
N GLY A 432 9.58 20.73 21.61
CA GLY A 432 10.85 20.08 22.00
C GLY A 432 12.06 20.51 21.17
N GLU A 433 11.91 21.57 20.36
CA GLU A 433 13.03 22.19 19.64
C GLU A 433 13.81 23.08 20.62
N GLN A 434 14.93 22.58 21.14
CA GLN A 434 15.94 23.45 21.71
C GLN A 434 16.56 24.27 20.58
N GLN A 435 16.58 25.58 20.78
CA GLN A 435 17.22 26.57 19.91
C GLN A 435 18.73 26.31 19.90
N ASN A 436 19.19 25.34 19.11
CA ASN A 436 20.59 25.30 18.73
C ASN A 436 20.81 26.45 17.75
N ASP A 437 21.68 27.36 18.15
CA ASP A 437 22.18 28.44 17.31
C ASP A 437 22.49 27.91 15.91
N MET A 438 22.05 28.67 14.90
CA MET A 438 22.36 28.42 13.50
C MET A 438 23.89 28.44 13.30
N LEU A 439 24.53 27.29 13.49
CA LEU A 439 25.81 27.02 12.86
C LEU A 439 25.55 26.99 11.34
N PRO A 440 26.22 27.84 10.55
CA PRO A 440 26.03 27.86 9.11
C PRO A 440 26.37 26.48 8.53
N SER A 441 25.44 25.92 7.76
CA SER A 441 25.68 24.70 6.97
C SER A 441 26.96 24.86 6.14
N PRO A 442 27.93 23.93 6.24
CA PRO A 442 29.13 23.96 5.41
C PRO A 442 28.89 23.54 3.95
N TYR A 443 27.63 23.29 3.55
CA TYR A 443 27.27 22.85 2.20
C TYR A 443 26.43 23.91 1.46
N ARG A 444 27.01 25.10 1.30
CA ARG A 444 26.67 26.00 0.17
C ARG A 444 27.91 26.14 -0.71
N HIS A 445 28.00 25.27 -1.72
CA HIS A 445 28.70 25.52 -2.97
C HIS A 445 27.97 24.83 -4.11
#